data_AF-A0A838GA58-F1
#
_entry.id   AF-A0A838GA58-F1
#
_cell.length_a   1.000
_cell.length_b   1.000
_cell.length_c   1.000
_cell.angle_alpha   90.00
_cell.angle_beta   90.00
_cell.angle_gamma   90.00
#
_symmetry.space_group_name_H-M   'P 1'
#
loop_
_entity.id
_entity.type
_entity.pdbx_description
1 polymer ?
#
loop_
_entity_poly.entity_id
_entity_poly.type
_entity_poly.pdbx_seq_one_letter_code
_entity_poly.pdbx_strand_id
1 'polypeptide(L)'
;MTNRDSGTAPTPKPATIYLDADACPVKDQVYKVAARYRMPLKIVANTWLRVPEIAGLISETVVVPGSPDAADDWIAERAVKGDLVLTSDIPLAGRAIGNGVRCLDFRGGEYNPNRIGDALASRDFNATLRQMGVITGGPSAFSPKDRSKFASALDAAVNRMAREAKRTT
;
A
#
# COMPACT_ATOMS: atom_id res chain seq x y z
N MET A 1 24.95 -40.16 18.74
CA MET A 1 24.12 -40.17 17.51
C MET A 1 23.50 -38.80 17.36
N THR A 2 23.93 -38.09 16.33
CA THR A 2 23.61 -36.72 15.99
C THR A 2 22.29 -36.63 15.25
N ASN A 3 21.43 -35.67 15.61
CA ASN A 3 20.64 -34.94 14.61
C ASN A 3 20.65 -33.47 15.01
N ARG A 4 21.55 -32.70 14.41
CA ARG A 4 21.40 -31.25 14.33
C ARG A 4 20.52 -31.03 13.11
N ASP A 5 19.25 -30.72 13.33
CA ASP A 5 18.39 -30.17 12.29
C ASP A 5 19.05 -28.90 11.76
N SER A 6 19.67 -29.01 10.58
CA SER A 6 20.11 -27.88 9.78
C SER A 6 18.88 -27.22 9.18
N GLY A 7 18.16 -26.45 10.00
CA GLY A 7 17.08 -25.59 9.54
C GLY A 7 17.67 -24.50 8.64
N THR A 8 17.61 -24.68 7.33
CA THR A 8 17.90 -23.64 6.35
C THR A 8 17.02 -22.44 6.69
N ALA A 9 17.62 -21.30 7.04
CA ALA A 9 16.87 -20.08 7.30
C ALA A 9 15.97 -19.79 6.08
N PRO A 10 14.69 -19.41 6.28
CA PRO A 10 13.80 -19.13 5.17
C PRO A 10 14.42 -18.07 4.28
N THR A 11 14.47 -18.33 2.97
CA THR A 11 14.93 -17.37 1.97
C THR A 11 14.11 -16.08 2.13
N PRO A 12 14.74 -14.90 2.22
CA PRO A 12 13.99 -13.66 2.39
C PRO A 12 13.05 -13.49 1.20
N LYS A 13 11.76 -13.37 1.50
CA LYS A 13 10.71 -13.12 0.52
C LYS A 13 11.07 -11.85 -0.27
N PRO A 14 10.85 -11.83 -1.60
CA PRO A 14 11.06 -10.62 -2.39
C PRO A 14 10.16 -9.46 -1.91
N ALA A 15 10.71 -8.25 -1.91
CA ALA A 15 9.94 -7.04 -1.61
C ALA A 15 8.70 -6.97 -2.51
N THR A 16 7.55 -6.69 -1.92
CA THR A 16 6.25 -6.79 -2.58
C THR A 16 5.48 -5.47 -2.42
N ILE A 17 4.77 -5.08 -3.47
CA ILE A 17 3.79 -3.99 -3.42
C ILE A 17 2.44 -4.60 -3.05
N TYR A 18 1.79 -4.07 -2.02
CA TYR A 18 0.43 -4.38 -1.63
C TYR A 18 -0.48 -3.22 -2.03
N LEU A 19 -1.46 -3.49 -2.88
CA LEU A 19 -2.47 -2.51 -3.27
C LEU A 19 -3.81 -2.88 -2.63
N ASP A 20 -4.31 -2.00 -1.77
CA ASP A 20 -5.73 -1.95 -1.44
C ASP A 20 -6.48 -1.41 -2.68
N ALA A 21 -7.34 -2.25 -3.27
CA ALA A 21 -7.93 -1.99 -4.56
C ALA A 21 -9.41 -1.55 -4.51
N ASP A 22 -10.08 -1.61 -3.35
CA ASP A 22 -11.53 -1.39 -3.25
C ASP A 22 -11.92 0.07 -3.55
N ALA A 23 -11.06 1.03 -3.23
CA ALA A 23 -11.29 2.45 -3.55
C ALA A 23 -10.15 3.11 -4.34
N CYS A 24 -9.26 2.33 -4.99
CA CYS A 24 -8.09 2.88 -5.66
C CYS A 24 -8.40 3.56 -7.02
N PRO A 25 -8.14 4.88 -7.20
CA PRO A 25 -8.35 5.62 -8.44
C PRO A 25 -7.15 5.58 -9.40
N VAL A 26 -6.06 4.91 -9.01
CA VAL A 26 -4.73 4.95 -9.65
C VAL A 26 -4.18 3.57 -10.00
N LYS A 27 -5.04 2.56 -10.16
CA LYS A 27 -4.65 1.17 -10.48
C LYS A 27 -3.71 1.10 -11.69
N ASP A 28 -3.99 1.85 -12.76
CA ASP A 28 -3.16 1.88 -13.97
C ASP A 28 -1.73 2.37 -13.71
N GLN A 29 -1.57 3.37 -12.83
CA GLN A 29 -0.25 3.87 -12.44
C GLN A 29 0.51 2.78 -11.68
N VAL A 30 -0.18 2.06 -10.78
CA VAL A 30 0.40 0.93 -10.03
C VAL A 30 0.88 -0.16 -10.97
N TYR A 31 0.03 -0.61 -11.90
CA TYR A 31 0.38 -1.67 -12.83
C TYR A 31 1.57 -1.30 -13.71
N LYS A 32 1.59 -0.07 -14.25
CA LYS A 32 2.69 0.40 -15.11
C LYS A 32 4.02 0.45 -14.36
N VAL A 33 4.04 0.94 -13.13
CA VAL A 33 5.28 1.01 -12.33
C VAL A 33 5.71 -0.40 -11.89
N ALA A 34 4.80 -1.21 -11.37
CA ALA A 34 5.10 -2.58 -10.97
C ALA A 34 5.68 -3.40 -12.13
N ALA A 35 5.09 -3.30 -13.33
CA ALA A 35 5.59 -3.94 -14.54
C ALA A 35 6.99 -3.47 -14.96
N ARG A 36 7.22 -2.14 -14.93
CA ARG A 36 8.53 -1.54 -15.28
C ARG A 36 9.65 -2.07 -14.41
N TYR A 37 9.42 -2.16 -13.10
CA TYR A 37 10.42 -2.64 -12.14
C TYR A 37 10.39 -4.16 -11.95
N ARG A 38 9.44 -4.87 -12.61
CA ARG A 38 9.13 -6.28 -12.37
C ARG A 38 8.95 -6.59 -10.88
N MET A 39 8.37 -5.64 -10.14
CA MET A 39 8.15 -5.76 -8.72
C MET A 39 6.90 -6.62 -8.47
N PRO A 40 6.96 -7.64 -7.60
CA PRO A 40 5.77 -8.40 -7.21
C PRO A 40 4.67 -7.47 -6.71
N LEU A 41 3.45 -7.67 -7.22
CA LEU A 41 2.27 -6.90 -6.86
C LEU A 41 1.15 -7.81 -6.35
N LYS A 42 0.68 -7.58 -5.12
CA LYS A 42 -0.54 -8.18 -4.58
C LYS A 42 -1.66 -7.15 -4.68
N ILE A 43 -2.70 -7.48 -5.44
CA ILE A 43 -3.87 -6.63 -5.63
C ILE A 43 -4.97 -7.21 -4.75
N VAL A 44 -5.25 -6.55 -3.62
CA VAL A 44 -6.15 -7.08 -2.59
C VAL A 44 -7.46 -6.30 -2.64
N ALA A 45 -8.57 -7.02 -2.68
CA ALA A 45 -9.90 -6.44 -2.73
C ALA A 45 -10.93 -7.36 -2.08
N ASN A 46 -12.01 -6.76 -1.58
CA ASN A 46 -13.13 -7.51 -1.03
C ASN A 46 -13.96 -8.22 -2.13
N THR A 47 -13.87 -7.73 -3.36
CA THR A 47 -14.58 -8.29 -4.52
C THR A 47 -13.63 -8.55 -5.69
N TRP A 48 -14.03 -9.47 -6.57
CA TRP A 48 -13.23 -9.78 -7.75
C TRP A 48 -13.13 -8.58 -8.67
N LEU A 49 -11.92 -8.34 -9.19
CA LEU A 49 -11.64 -7.31 -10.19
C LEU A 49 -10.77 -7.87 -11.31
N ARG A 50 -11.01 -7.37 -12.52
CA ARG A 50 -10.21 -7.72 -13.68
C ARG A 50 -8.90 -6.95 -13.69
N VAL A 51 -7.79 -7.67 -13.81
CA VAL A 51 -6.46 -7.09 -14.03
C VAL A 51 -6.11 -7.22 -15.50
N PRO A 52 -5.69 -6.14 -16.18
CA PRO A 52 -5.28 -6.21 -17.58
C PRO A 52 -3.96 -6.98 -17.74
N GLU A 53 -3.80 -7.67 -18.86
CA GLU A 53 -2.53 -8.28 -19.23
C GLU A 53 -1.52 -7.20 -19.62
N ILE A 54 -0.43 -7.08 -18.86
CA ILE A 54 0.62 -6.10 -19.08
C ILE A 54 1.96 -6.82 -19.06
N ALA A 55 2.76 -6.66 -20.13
CA ALA A 55 4.08 -7.28 -20.22
C ALA A 55 4.97 -6.86 -19.03
N GLY A 56 5.56 -7.84 -18.35
CA GLY A 56 6.44 -7.62 -17.19
C GLY A 56 5.70 -7.42 -15.86
N LEU A 57 4.37 -7.34 -15.84
CA LEU A 57 3.60 -7.31 -14.61
C LEU A 57 3.59 -8.68 -13.94
N ILE A 58 4.11 -8.76 -12.71
CA ILE A 58 4.07 -9.96 -11.87
C ILE A 58 3.03 -9.67 -10.78
N SER A 59 1.76 -9.97 -11.06
CA SER A 59 0.66 -9.65 -10.16
C SER A 59 -0.14 -10.88 -9.75
N GLU A 60 -0.64 -10.86 -8.52
CA GLU A 60 -1.63 -11.80 -8.01
C GLU A 60 -2.82 -11.02 -7.44
N THR A 61 -4.02 -11.37 -7.90
CA THR A 61 -5.27 -10.84 -7.34
C THR A 61 -5.67 -11.69 -6.14
N VAL A 62 -5.82 -11.05 -4.99
CA VAL A 62 -6.28 -11.67 -3.75
C VAL A 62 -7.68 -11.12 -3.46
N VAL A 63 -8.68 -11.98 -3.59
CA VAL A 63 -10.06 -11.64 -3.23
C VAL A 63 -10.29 -12.12 -1.80
N VAL A 64 -10.58 -11.18 -0.90
CA VAL A 64 -10.84 -11.47 0.52
C VAL A 64 -12.32 -11.19 0.79
N PRO A 65 -13.22 -12.16 0.52
CA PRO A 65 -14.64 -11.96 0.77
C PRO A 65 -14.90 -11.86 2.28
N GLY A 66 -15.81 -10.98 2.68
CA GLY A 66 -16.17 -10.85 4.10
C GLY A 66 -16.62 -9.44 4.47
N SER A 67 -16.11 -8.95 5.60
CA SER A 67 -16.39 -7.60 6.10
C SER A 67 -15.77 -6.53 5.19
N PRO A 68 -16.25 -5.27 5.29
CA PRO A 68 -15.63 -4.12 4.63
C PRO A 68 -14.12 -4.00 4.88
N ASP A 69 -13.63 -4.43 6.05
CA ASP A 69 -12.23 -4.29 6.47
C ASP A 69 -11.36 -5.53 6.14
N ALA A 70 -11.92 -6.55 5.48
CA ALA A 70 -11.25 -7.84 5.30
C ALA A 70 -9.96 -7.75 4.46
N ALA A 71 -9.95 -6.95 3.38
CA ALA A 71 -8.75 -6.69 2.59
C ALA A 71 -7.66 -6.00 3.42
N ASP A 72 -8.03 -5.02 4.25
CA ASP A 72 -7.09 -4.28 5.08
C ASP A 72 -6.44 -5.18 6.11
N ASP A 73 -7.23 -6.02 6.79
CA ASP A 73 -6.73 -7.01 7.73
C ASP A 73 -5.75 -7.97 7.05
N TRP A 74 -6.11 -8.47 5.87
CA TRP A 74 -5.27 -9.38 5.11
C TRP A 74 -3.90 -8.76 4.74
N ILE A 75 -3.89 -7.49 4.31
CA ILE A 75 -2.67 -6.74 4.00
C ILE A 75 -1.83 -6.56 5.26
N ALA A 76 -2.44 -6.06 6.35
CA ALA A 76 -1.74 -5.74 7.59
C ALA A 76 -1.04 -6.96 8.21
N GLU A 77 -1.64 -8.14 8.11
CA GLU A 77 -1.07 -9.40 8.60
C GLU A 77 0.16 -9.87 7.80
N ARG A 78 0.32 -9.45 6.54
CA ARG A 78 1.29 -10.03 5.59
C ARG A 78 2.37 -9.07 5.14
N ALA A 79 2.09 -7.78 5.19
CA ALA A 79 3.04 -6.75 4.82
C ALA A 79 4.15 -6.66 5.88
N VAL A 80 5.40 -6.77 5.44
CA VAL A 80 6.57 -6.75 6.33
C VAL A 80 7.60 -5.73 5.85
N LYS A 81 8.57 -5.41 6.72
CA LYS A 81 9.63 -4.45 6.39
C LYS A 81 10.29 -4.75 5.04
N GLY A 82 10.37 -3.73 4.19
CA GLY A 82 10.87 -3.83 2.82
C GLY A 82 9.75 -3.77 1.77
N ASP A 83 8.53 -4.15 2.15
CA ASP A 83 7.34 -4.01 1.32
C ASP A 83 6.87 -2.54 1.21
N LEU A 84 5.87 -2.32 0.34
CA LEU A 84 5.17 -1.05 0.17
C LEU A 84 3.67 -1.30 0.16
N VAL A 85 2.92 -0.59 1.01
CA VAL A 85 1.46 -0.59 1.03
C VAL A 85 0.95 0.66 0.34
N LEU A 86 -0.04 0.51 -0.55
CA LEU A 86 -0.73 1.58 -1.23
C LEU A 86 -2.19 1.57 -0.76
N THR A 87 -2.57 2.58 0.02
CA THR A 87 -3.93 2.71 0.57
C THR A 87 -4.23 4.17 0.92
N SER A 88 -5.51 4.54 0.88
CA SER A 88 -6.00 5.78 1.49
C SER A 88 -6.61 5.56 2.88
N ASP A 89 -6.69 4.31 3.35
CA ASP A 89 -7.18 3.96 4.68
C ASP A 89 -6.11 4.24 5.74
N ILE A 90 -6.44 5.13 6.67
CA ILE A 90 -5.52 5.56 7.73
C ILE A 90 -5.27 4.45 8.76
N PRO A 91 -6.29 3.74 9.28
CA PRO A 91 -6.09 2.53 10.08
C PRO A 91 -5.12 1.51 9.44
N LEU A 92 -5.29 1.14 8.17
CA LEU A 92 -4.37 0.25 7.46
C LEU A 92 -2.96 0.85 7.37
N ALA A 93 -2.83 2.12 7.00
CA ALA A 93 -1.54 2.80 6.93
C ALA A 93 -0.80 2.80 8.28
N GLY A 94 -1.55 3.00 9.38
CA GLY A 94 -1.02 2.92 10.74
C GLY A 94 -0.46 1.55 11.08
N ARG A 95 -1.20 0.48 10.76
CA ARG A 95 -0.74 -0.90 10.97
C ARG A 95 0.48 -1.24 10.12
N ALA A 96 0.48 -0.85 8.84
CA ALA A 96 1.62 -1.04 7.95
C ALA A 96 2.89 -0.37 8.50
N ILE A 97 2.79 0.88 8.95
CA ILE A 97 3.92 1.61 9.55
C ILE A 97 4.36 0.99 10.89
N GLY A 98 3.42 0.53 11.71
CA GLY A 98 3.73 -0.23 12.93
C GLY A 98 4.59 -1.47 12.65
N ASN A 99 4.39 -2.11 11.49
CA ASN A 99 5.18 -3.25 11.02
C ASN A 99 6.49 -2.85 10.31
N GLY A 100 6.84 -1.56 10.30
CA GLY A 100 8.02 -1.04 9.60
C GLY A 100 7.89 -1.03 8.07
N VAL A 101 6.66 -1.06 7.55
CA VAL A 101 6.36 -1.02 6.12
C VAL A 101 6.15 0.42 5.67
N ARG A 102 6.62 0.76 4.47
CA ARG A 102 6.32 2.06 3.85
C ARG A 102 4.88 2.07 3.37
N CYS A 103 4.21 3.21 3.52
CA CYS A 103 2.83 3.35 3.08
C CYS A 103 2.65 4.65 2.28
N LEU A 104 1.94 4.56 1.14
CA LEU A 104 1.69 5.67 0.22
C LEU A 104 0.19 5.83 -0.03
N ASP A 105 -0.32 7.05 0.18
CA ASP A 105 -1.67 7.46 -0.19
C ASP A 105 -1.82 7.65 -1.71
N PHE A 106 -3.02 7.44 -2.23
CA PHE A 106 -3.34 7.56 -3.65
C PHE A 106 -3.19 8.98 -4.23
N ARG A 107 -3.01 10.03 -3.40
CA ARG A 107 -2.67 11.39 -3.84
C ARG A 107 -1.16 11.68 -3.81
N GLY A 108 -0.35 10.67 -3.50
CA GLY A 108 1.12 10.75 -3.48
C GLY A 108 1.70 11.21 -2.15
N GLY A 109 0.92 11.20 -1.07
CA GLY A 109 1.41 11.45 0.28
C GLY A 109 2.04 10.19 0.88
N GLU A 110 3.31 10.24 1.27
CA GLU A 110 3.91 9.16 2.06
C GLU A 110 3.53 9.31 3.52
N TYR A 111 2.96 8.25 4.10
CA TYR A 111 2.73 8.17 5.53
C TYR A 111 4.06 7.93 6.23
N ASN A 112 4.29 8.62 7.34
CA ASN A 112 5.42 8.36 8.21
C ASN A 112 4.97 8.47 9.68
N PRO A 113 5.73 7.89 10.63
CA PRO A 113 5.35 7.91 12.05
C PRO A 113 5.07 9.32 12.58
N ASN A 114 5.84 10.32 12.11
CA ASN A 114 5.68 11.71 12.53
C ASN A 114 4.43 12.38 11.94
N ARG A 115 3.88 11.88 10.83
CA ARG A 115 2.72 12.44 10.13
C ARG A 115 1.42 11.70 10.39
N ILE A 116 1.46 10.45 10.86
CA ILE A 116 0.25 9.68 11.15
C ILE A 116 -0.50 10.25 12.35
N GLY A 117 0.20 10.67 13.41
CA GLY A 117 -0.42 11.34 14.55
C GLY A 117 -1.17 12.61 14.11
N ASP A 118 -0.50 13.45 13.32
CA ASP A 118 -1.09 14.67 12.78
C ASP A 118 -2.25 14.40 11.81
N ALA A 119 -2.15 13.34 10.98
CA ALA A 119 -3.21 12.94 10.05
C ALA A 119 -4.45 12.41 10.78
N LEU A 120 -4.26 11.59 11.81
CA LEU A 120 -5.33 11.10 12.69
C LEU A 120 -6.00 12.28 13.41
N ALA A 121 -5.21 13.13 14.07
CA ALA A 121 -5.72 14.31 14.77
C ALA A 121 -6.47 15.27 13.83
N SER A 122 -5.94 15.51 12.63
CA SER A 122 -6.60 16.34 11.61
C SER A 122 -7.88 15.71 11.08
N ARG A 123 -7.93 14.38 10.92
CA ARG A 123 -9.14 13.67 10.49
C ARG A 123 -10.22 13.76 11.56
N ASP A 124 -9.88 13.50 12.80
CA ASP A 124 -10.81 13.57 13.94
C ASP A 124 -11.32 15.00 14.12
N PHE A 125 -10.42 16.00 14.10
CA PHE A 125 -10.80 17.40 14.14
C PHE A 125 -11.72 17.81 12.98
N ASN A 126 -11.40 17.44 11.75
CA ASN A 126 -12.26 17.71 10.60
C ASN A 126 -13.60 16.96 10.67
N ALA A 127 -13.62 15.75 11.25
CA ALA A 127 -14.86 15.01 11.50
C ALA A 127 -15.73 15.72 12.54
N THR A 128 -15.13 16.23 13.62
CA THR A 128 -15.80 17.05 14.62
C THR A 128 -16.33 18.35 14.01
N LEU A 129 -15.55 19.06 13.20
CA LEU A 129 -16.00 20.29 12.51
C LEU A 129 -17.14 20.04 11.51
N ARG A 130 -17.18 18.86 10.88
CA ARG A 130 -18.32 18.42 10.06
C ARG A 130 -19.56 18.17 10.91
N GLN A 131 -19.42 17.49 12.04
CA GLN A 131 -20.53 17.26 12.99
C GLN A 131 -21.10 18.58 13.53
N MET A 132 -20.25 19.58 13.73
CA MET A 132 -20.63 20.93 14.15
C MET A 132 -21.18 21.80 13.01
N GLY A 133 -21.23 21.30 11.77
CA GLY A 133 -21.73 22.05 10.60
C GLY A 133 -20.82 23.19 10.14
N VAL A 134 -19.60 23.29 10.67
CA VAL A 134 -18.63 24.35 10.34
C VAL A 134 -17.94 24.09 9.00
N ILE A 135 -17.68 22.82 8.70
CA ILE A 135 -17.19 22.37 7.39
C ILE A 135 -18.31 21.60 6.70
N THR A 136 -18.78 22.12 5.57
CA THR A 136 -19.90 21.53 4.80
C THR A 136 -19.45 20.74 3.56
N GLY A 137 -18.14 20.61 3.33
CA GLY A 137 -17.57 19.90 2.17
C GLY A 137 -16.79 18.64 2.54
N GLY A 138 -16.92 17.59 1.73
CA GLY A 138 -16.06 16.41 1.78
C GLY A 138 -14.63 16.71 1.28
N PRO A 139 -13.72 15.71 1.30
CA PRO A 139 -12.41 15.84 0.67
C PRO A 139 -12.56 16.33 -0.77
N SER A 140 -11.60 17.13 -1.25
CA SER A 140 -11.62 17.60 -2.64
C SER A 140 -11.71 16.42 -3.61
N ALA A 141 -12.35 16.59 -4.77
CA ALA A 141 -12.38 15.52 -5.76
C ALA A 141 -10.96 15.11 -6.18
N PHE A 142 -10.76 13.83 -6.49
CA PHE A 142 -9.49 13.33 -6.99
C PHE A 142 -9.14 14.00 -8.34
N SER A 143 -7.96 14.62 -8.44
CA SER A 143 -7.60 15.43 -9.59
C SER A 143 -6.49 14.80 -10.46
N PRO A 144 -6.32 15.23 -11.73
CA PRO A 144 -5.16 14.86 -12.54
C PRO A 144 -3.82 15.22 -11.89
N LYS A 145 -3.78 16.29 -11.09
CA LYS A 145 -2.60 16.70 -10.32
C LYS A 145 -2.25 15.67 -9.25
N ASP A 146 -3.27 15.14 -8.55
CA ASP A 146 -3.06 14.08 -7.55
C ASP A 146 -2.55 12.79 -8.21
N ARG A 147 -3.09 12.43 -9.37
CA ARG A 147 -2.61 11.29 -10.18
C ARG A 147 -1.14 11.43 -10.57
N SER A 148 -0.73 12.62 -11.01
CA SER A 148 0.67 12.90 -11.37
C SER A 148 1.59 12.83 -10.16
N LYS A 149 1.19 13.44 -9.03
CA LYS A 149 1.94 13.34 -7.77
C LYS A 149 2.10 11.89 -7.31
N PHE A 150 1.02 11.11 -7.34
CA PHE A 150 1.05 9.70 -7.01
C PHE A 150 2.02 8.93 -7.89
N ALA A 151 1.97 9.12 -9.21
CA ALA A 151 2.87 8.43 -10.13
C ALA A 151 4.35 8.73 -9.82
N SER A 152 4.69 9.99 -9.53
CA SER A 152 6.05 10.38 -9.14
C SER A 152 6.46 9.77 -7.80
N ALA A 153 5.59 9.80 -6.80
CA ALA A 153 5.87 9.25 -5.47
C ALA A 153 6.02 7.71 -5.52
N LEU A 154 5.17 7.03 -6.28
CA LEU A 154 5.22 5.59 -6.48
C LEU A 154 6.52 5.17 -7.17
N ASP A 155 6.91 5.84 -8.26
CA ASP A 155 8.17 5.52 -8.95
C ASP A 155 9.38 5.69 -8.01
N ALA A 156 9.43 6.77 -7.24
CA ALA A 156 10.49 7.00 -6.26
C ALA A 156 10.53 5.91 -5.16
N ALA A 157 9.37 5.52 -4.64
CA ALA A 157 9.26 4.47 -3.61
C ALA A 157 9.70 3.10 -4.15
N VAL A 158 9.25 2.71 -5.34
CA VAL A 158 9.58 1.42 -5.95
C VAL A 158 11.05 1.37 -6.39
N ASN A 159 11.60 2.47 -6.90
CA ASN A 159 13.04 2.57 -7.20
C ASN A 159 13.87 2.36 -5.92
N ARG A 160 13.48 3.00 -4.81
CA ARG A 160 14.12 2.79 -3.52
C ARG A 160 14.04 1.32 -3.08
N MET A 161 12.86 0.68 -3.15
CA MET A 161 12.70 -0.75 -2.86
C MET A 161 13.65 -1.61 -3.70
N ALA A 162 13.72 -1.36 -5.02
CA ALA A 162 14.57 -2.11 -5.94
C ALA A 162 16.08 -1.94 -5.63
N ARG A 163 16.51 -0.76 -5.18
CA ARG A 163 17.89 -0.51 -4.75
C ARG A 163 18.22 -1.18 -3.42
N GLU A 164 17.28 -1.21 -2.49
CA GLU A 164 17.43 -1.88 -1.20
C GLU A 164 17.52 -3.40 -1.38
N ALA A 165 16.66 -3.99 -2.22
CA ALA A 165 16.69 -5.43 -2.53
C ALA A 165 18.06 -5.88 -3.09
N LYS A 166 18.70 -5.04 -3.92
CA LYS A 166 20.04 -5.30 -4.48
C LYS A 166 21.19 -5.20 -3.47
N ARG A 167 20.96 -4.56 -2.31
CA ARG A 167 21.99 -4.44 -1.25
C ARG A 167 21.96 -5.60 -0.26
N THR A 168 20.84 -6.32 -0.20
CA THR A 168 20.62 -7.46 0.70
C THR A 168 20.95 -8.79 0.03
N THR A 169 21.18 -8.79 -1.28
CA THR A 169 21.66 -9.95 -2.08
C THR A 169 23.15 -9.81 -2.30
#